data_AF-A0A0H5GA57-F1
#
_entry.id   AF-A0A0H5GA57-F1
#
_cell.length_a   1.000
_cell.length_b   1.000
_cell.length_c   1.000
_cell.angle_alpha   90.00
_cell.angle_beta   90.00
_cell.angle_gamma   90.00
#
_symmetry.space_group_name_H-M   'P 1'
#
loop_
_entity.id
_entity.type
_entity.pdbx_description
1 polymer ?
#
loop_
_entity_poly.entity_id
_entity_poly.type
_entity_poly.pdbx_seq_one_letter_code
_entity_poly.pdbx_strand_id
1 'polypeptide(L)'
;MVYLFSKQSPHCLSPEKFALDLALHLVGHYAHLHKSHVDITQLKWSRIPVAGKPHKHSFVRNGDEKRLTSVSVDGTAGKDKMTATVSSGIKDLLVLKTTESSFENYVFDDMTTLKREHYLTTLPSFSLTSVLFTAVDDRIFSTAVDCSYTIPISSSSLTRSAIGNLGIDFEAIYRSVEKTTLEIFATHNSASVQATLYQMCEKILKDNRHVGEVSYKLPNKVSFFEFARPRYQAHSAPTVQHYFAVDMAYKGVKNTAPKDAEVFMPVDAPSGLIIATVARDASAKL
;
A
#
# COMPACT_ATOMS: atom_id res chain seq x y z
N MET A 1 21.99 13.77 -17.86
CA MET A 1 22.61 13.15 -16.67
C MET A 1 22.06 11.75 -16.41
N VAL A 2 20.76 11.58 -16.14
CA VAL A 2 20.16 10.28 -15.76
C VAL A 2 20.44 9.16 -16.78
N TYR A 3 20.31 9.41 -18.09
CA TYR A 3 20.60 8.40 -19.13
C TYR A 3 22.07 7.95 -19.19
N LEU A 4 23.00 8.88 -18.97
CA LEU A 4 24.42 8.54 -18.92
C LEU A 4 24.73 7.73 -17.66
N PHE A 5 24.14 8.16 -16.54
CA PHE A 5 24.31 7.50 -15.25
C PHE A 5 23.73 6.09 -15.23
N SER A 6 22.56 5.87 -15.85
CA SER A 6 21.96 4.53 -15.96
C SER A 6 22.79 3.57 -16.80
N LYS A 7 23.56 4.07 -17.77
CA LYS A 7 24.49 3.25 -18.55
C LYS A 7 25.76 2.87 -17.78
N GLN A 8 26.19 3.72 -16.84
CA GLN A 8 27.44 3.54 -16.08
C GLN A 8 27.24 2.83 -14.73
N SER A 9 26.10 3.05 -14.07
CA SER A 9 25.83 2.49 -12.74
C SER A 9 25.57 0.97 -12.82
N PRO A 10 26.20 0.16 -11.96
CA PRO A 10 25.93 -1.28 -11.88
C PRO A 10 24.60 -1.60 -11.19
N HIS A 11 23.88 -0.58 -10.70
CA HIS A 11 22.72 -0.75 -9.82
C HIS A 11 21.37 -0.53 -10.50
N CYS A 12 21.32 -0.33 -11.82
CA CYS A 12 20.10 0.06 -12.56
C CYS A 12 18.91 -0.89 -12.41
N LEU A 13 19.13 -2.15 -12.02
CA LEU A 13 18.07 -3.14 -11.80
C LEU A 13 17.40 -3.04 -10.41
N SER A 14 18.02 -2.34 -9.45
CA SER A 14 17.44 -2.09 -8.13
C SER A 14 17.16 -0.59 -8.00
N PRO A 15 15.88 -0.17 -7.96
CA PRO A 15 15.54 1.25 -7.91
C PRO A 15 16.13 1.92 -6.67
N GLU A 16 16.18 1.25 -5.51
CA GLU A 16 16.77 1.78 -4.27
C GLU A 16 18.27 2.04 -4.40
N LYS A 17 19.03 1.04 -4.88
CA LYS A 17 20.48 1.20 -5.04
C LYS A 17 20.82 2.23 -6.11
N PHE A 18 20.06 2.26 -7.20
CA PHE A 18 20.26 3.23 -8.28
C PHE A 18 19.93 4.66 -7.84
N ALA A 19 18.80 4.87 -7.15
CA ALA A 19 18.42 6.17 -6.61
C ALA A 19 19.45 6.67 -5.60
N LEU A 20 19.95 5.78 -4.73
CA LEU A 20 20.98 6.09 -3.75
C LEU A 20 22.31 6.47 -4.42
N ASP A 21 22.76 5.72 -5.44
CA ASP A 21 23.98 6.02 -6.19
C ASP A 21 23.88 7.40 -6.89
N LEU A 22 22.72 7.69 -7.49
CA LEU A 22 22.47 8.97 -8.16
C LEU A 22 22.45 10.14 -7.17
N ALA A 23 21.75 9.98 -6.03
CA ALA A 23 21.65 11.00 -5.00
C ALA A 23 23.02 11.29 -4.35
N LEU A 24 23.80 10.24 -4.04
CA LEU A 24 25.17 10.38 -3.53
C LEU A 24 26.11 11.00 -4.55
N HIS A 25 25.95 10.69 -5.84
CA HIS A 25 26.75 11.33 -6.89
C HIS A 25 26.51 12.85 -6.92
N LEU A 26 25.25 13.30 -6.85
CA LEU A 26 24.91 14.72 -6.87
C LEU A 26 25.53 15.50 -5.71
N VAL A 27 25.31 15.02 -4.47
CA VAL A 27 25.84 15.67 -3.25
C VAL A 27 27.36 15.55 -3.15
N GLY A 28 27.92 14.40 -3.59
CA GLY A 28 29.37 14.16 -3.57
C GLY A 28 30.14 14.98 -4.60
N HIS A 29 29.60 15.14 -5.81
CA HIS A 29 30.31 15.76 -6.93
C HIS A 29 30.26 17.30 -6.89
N TYR A 30 29.11 17.90 -6.59
CA TYR A 30 28.93 19.35 -6.64
C TYR A 30 29.06 19.97 -5.25
N ALA A 31 30.03 20.86 -5.06
CA ALA A 31 30.31 21.48 -3.76
C ALA A 31 29.16 22.34 -3.19
N HIS A 32 28.31 22.89 -4.05
CA HIS A 32 27.17 23.73 -3.68
C HIS A 32 25.88 22.94 -3.41
N LEU A 33 25.87 21.61 -3.63
CA LEU A 33 24.72 20.77 -3.36
C LEU A 33 24.88 20.06 -2.01
N HIS A 34 23.92 20.28 -1.12
CA HIS A 34 23.96 19.72 0.23
C HIS A 34 22.94 18.62 0.47
N LYS A 35 21.86 18.59 -0.32
CA LYS A 35 20.82 17.56 -0.26
C LYS A 35 20.39 17.15 -1.66
N SER A 36 19.98 15.90 -1.81
CA SER A 36 19.42 15.38 -3.06
C SER A 36 18.25 14.47 -2.77
N HIS A 37 17.19 14.64 -3.55
CA HIS A 37 16.00 13.81 -3.55
C HIS A 37 15.86 13.16 -4.92
N VAL A 38 15.74 11.82 -4.94
CA VAL A 38 15.59 11.05 -6.17
C VAL A 38 14.40 10.12 -6.03
N ASP A 39 13.39 10.33 -6.87
CA ASP A 39 12.20 9.49 -6.95
C ASP A 39 12.24 8.62 -8.20
N ILE A 40 11.99 7.33 -8.02
CA ILE A 40 11.92 6.32 -9.07
C ILE A 40 10.61 5.56 -8.96
N THR A 41 9.92 5.46 -10.09
CA THR A 41 8.77 4.58 -10.26
C THR A 41 9.17 3.45 -11.19
N GLN A 42 9.22 2.23 -10.67
CA GLN A 42 9.44 1.03 -11.47
C GLN A 42 8.09 0.43 -11.88
N LEU A 43 7.94 0.24 -13.18
CA LEU A 43 6.80 -0.45 -13.78
C LEU A 43 7.03 -1.97 -13.76
N LYS A 44 5.97 -2.74 -13.49
CA LYS A 44 6.03 -4.20 -13.49
C LYS A 44 6.06 -4.76 -14.92
N TRP A 45 7.12 -5.49 -15.24
CA TRP A 45 7.24 -6.27 -16.46
C TRP A 45 7.55 -7.72 -16.12
N SER A 46 6.61 -8.62 -16.41
CA SER A 46 6.77 -10.06 -16.19
C SER A 46 7.08 -10.77 -17.51
N ARG A 47 7.95 -11.79 -17.46
CA ARG A 47 8.23 -12.62 -18.63
C ARG A 47 6.99 -13.45 -18.98
N ILE A 48 6.63 -13.47 -20.26
CA ILE A 48 5.51 -14.28 -20.75
C ILE A 48 5.91 -15.77 -20.69
N PRO A 49 5.15 -16.64 -20.01
CA PRO A 49 5.41 -18.08 -20.03
C PRO A 49 4.94 -18.71 -21.35
N VAL A 50 5.79 -19.52 -21.98
CA VAL A 50 5.46 -20.33 -23.16
C VAL A 50 5.81 -21.79 -22.83
N ALA A 51 4.82 -22.68 -22.88
CA ALA A 51 4.96 -24.08 -22.44
C ALA A 51 5.57 -24.22 -21.03
N GLY A 52 5.12 -23.38 -20.08
CA GLY A 52 5.58 -23.37 -18.69
C GLY A 52 6.97 -22.75 -18.46
N LYS A 53 7.65 -22.25 -19.50
CA LYS A 53 8.99 -21.63 -19.39
C LYS A 53 8.94 -20.13 -19.68
N PRO A 54 9.66 -19.27 -18.91
CA PRO A 54 9.74 -17.84 -19.21
C PRO A 54 10.36 -17.57 -20.58
N HIS A 55 9.72 -16.73 -21.40
CA HIS A 55 10.26 -16.34 -22.69
C HIS A 55 11.53 -15.50 -22.55
N LYS A 56 12.44 -15.61 -23.53
CA LYS A 56 13.77 -14.97 -23.48
C LYS A 56 13.70 -13.44 -23.58
N HIS A 57 12.75 -12.91 -24.34
CA HIS A 57 12.70 -11.48 -24.67
C HIS A 57 11.27 -10.90 -24.80
N SER A 58 10.25 -11.62 -24.33
CA SER A 58 8.86 -11.14 -24.38
C SER A 58 8.30 -10.96 -22.99
N PHE A 59 7.64 -9.82 -22.77
CA PHE A 59 7.18 -9.37 -21.48
C PHE A 59 5.74 -8.85 -21.55
N VAL A 60 5.02 -8.94 -20.44
CA VAL A 60 3.67 -8.40 -20.26
C VAL A 60 3.63 -7.56 -18.99
N ARG A 61 2.80 -6.51 -18.99
CA ARG A 61 2.43 -5.76 -17.79
C ARG A 61 1.26 -6.47 -17.12
N ASN A 62 1.54 -7.30 -16.12
CA ASN A 62 0.54 -8.03 -15.37
C ASN A 62 0.22 -7.30 -14.06
N GLY A 63 -0.78 -6.42 -14.13
CA GLY A 63 -1.15 -5.52 -13.05
C GLY A 63 -0.62 -4.10 -13.27
N ASP A 64 -1.28 -3.15 -12.62
CA ASP A 64 -0.98 -1.72 -12.70
C ASP A 64 -0.14 -1.21 -11.52
N GLU A 65 0.16 -2.10 -10.58
CA GLU A 65 0.96 -1.77 -9.41
C GLU A 65 2.38 -1.36 -9.81
N LYS A 66 2.92 -0.45 -9.01
CA LYS A 66 4.22 0.17 -9.21
C LYS A 66 5.04 -0.03 -7.95
N ARG A 67 6.33 -0.28 -8.14
CA ARG A 67 7.30 -0.14 -7.04
C ARG A 67 7.77 1.30 -7.02
N LEU A 68 7.53 1.98 -5.90
CA LEU A 68 8.02 3.33 -5.68
C LEU A 68 9.30 3.29 -4.85
N THR A 69 10.21 4.19 -5.16
CA THR A 69 11.42 4.42 -4.39
C THR A 69 11.68 5.91 -4.34
N SER A 70 11.86 6.44 -3.14
CA SER A 70 12.28 7.82 -2.89
C SER A 70 13.52 7.78 -2.01
N VAL A 71 14.62 8.39 -2.45
CA VAL A 71 15.85 8.46 -1.68
C VAL A 71 16.17 9.91 -1.39
N SER A 72 16.38 10.21 -0.11
CA SER A 72 16.89 11.50 0.36
C SER A 72 18.30 11.31 0.91
N VAL A 73 19.26 12.04 0.37
CA VAL A 73 20.64 12.12 0.89
C VAL A 73 20.86 13.51 1.47
N ASP A 74 21.41 13.56 2.69
CA ASP A 74 21.77 14.80 3.38
C ASP A 74 23.27 14.81 3.70
N GLY A 75 24.00 15.74 3.09
CA GLY A 75 25.43 15.98 3.29
C GLY A 75 25.74 17.28 4.04
N THR A 76 24.75 17.90 4.70
CA THR A 76 24.94 19.17 5.43
C THR A 76 25.95 19.05 6.58
N ALA A 77 26.08 17.87 7.19
CA ALA A 77 27.07 17.59 8.24
C ALA A 77 28.50 17.34 7.71
N GLY A 78 28.73 17.50 6.41
CA GLY A 78 29.98 17.24 5.71
C GLY A 78 29.91 16.00 4.82
N LYS A 79 30.71 15.98 3.76
CA LYS A 79 30.70 14.90 2.75
C LYS A 79 31.10 13.52 3.32
N ASP A 80 31.82 13.51 4.43
CA ASP A 80 32.23 12.27 5.12
C ASP A 80 31.18 11.78 6.14
N LYS A 81 30.11 12.55 6.37
CA LYS A 81 29.03 12.24 7.33
C LYS A 81 27.66 12.30 6.67
N MET A 82 27.58 11.87 5.42
CA MET A 82 26.31 11.82 4.69
C MET A 82 25.37 10.80 5.34
N THR A 83 24.12 11.19 5.51
CA THR A 83 23.03 10.30 5.89
C THR A 83 22.10 10.11 4.71
N ALA A 84 21.44 8.95 4.64
CA ALA A 84 20.41 8.72 3.66
C ALA A 84 19.18 8.07 4.28
N THR A 85 18.02 8.41 3.75
CA THR A 85 16.76 7.72 4.02
C THR A 85 16.24 7.19 2.71
N VAL A 86 16.05 5.86 2.64
CA VAL A 86 15.44 5.19 1.50
C VAL A 86 14.00 4.86 1.88
N SER A 87 13.05 5.44 1.17
CA SER A 87 11.65 5.05 1.23
C SER A 87 11.35 4.17 0.02
N SER A 88 10.83 2.97 0.23
CA SER A 88 10.38 2.09 -0.86
C SER A 88 8.95 1.63 -0.60
N GLY A 89 8.25 1.12 -1.60
CA GLY A 89 6.83 0.86 -1.46
C GLY A 89 6.16 0.28 -2.69
N ILE A 90 4.89 -0.06 -2.49
CA ILE A 90 3.96 -0.54 -3.51
C ILE A 90 2.89 0.52 -3.69
N LYS A 91 2.54 0.85 -4.92
CA LYS A 91 1.46 1.78 -5.24
C LYS A 91 0.50 1.15 -6.24
N ASP A 92 -0.79 1.44 -6.09
CA ASP A 92 -1.85 0.99 -6.99
C ASP A 92 -2.01 -0.55 -7.06
N LEU A 93 -1.70 -1.27 -5.96
CA LEU A 93 -1.95 -2.73 -5.89
C LEU A 93 -3.44 -2.99 -5.63
N LEU A 94 -4.18 -3.29 -6.68
CA LEU A 94 -5.61 -3.57 -6.61
C LEU A 94 -5.86 -4.99 -6.07
N VAL A 95 -6.63 -5.07 -4.99
CA VAL A 95 -7.05 -6.33 -4.35
C VAL A 95 -8.55 -6.31 -4.06
N LEU A 96 -9.16 -7.49 -4.05
CA LEU A 96 -10.56 -7.69 -3.72
C LEU A 96 -10.74 -9.04 -3.03
N LYS A 97 -11.55 -9.06 -1.97
CA LYS A 97 -12.10 -10.28 -1.39
C LYS A 97 -13.62 -10.17 -1.31
N THR A 98 -14.30 -11.27 -1.57
CA THR A 98 -15.76 -11.29 -1.74
C THR A 98 -16.52 -11.53 -0.44
N THR A 99 -15.82 -11.97 0.61
CA THR A 99 -16.38 -12.32 1.92
C THR A 99 -15.32 -12.12 3.02
N GLU A 100 -15.64 -12.48 4.26
CA GLU A 100 -14.81 -12.39 5.46
C GLU A 100 -14.30 -10.97 5.73
N SER A 101 -15.13 -9.99 5.38
CA SER A 101 -14.99 -8.62 5.84
C SER A 101 -16.28 -8.23 6.55
N SER A 102 -16.14 -7.76 7.78
CA SER A 102 -17.25 -7.15 8.51
C SER A 102 -16.93 -5.69 8.82
N PHE A 103 -17.94 -4.95 9.26
CA PHE A 103 -17.75 -3.64 9.86
C PHE A 103 -18.79 -3.42 10.93
N GLU A 104 -18.40 -3.72 12.16
CA GLU A 104 -19.31 -3.76 13.30
C GLU A 104 -18.89 -2.80 14.41
N ASN A 105 -19.81 -2.56 15.35
CA ASN A 105 -19.54 -1.81 16.58
C ASN A 105 -19.02 -0.38 16.35
N TYR A 106 -19.44 0.28 15.28
CA TYR A 106 -19.14 1.69 15.02
C TYR A 106 -20.04 2.62 15.86
N VAL A 107 -19.56 3.84 16.09
CA VAL A 107 -20.32 4.88 16.81
C VAL A 107 -21.60 5.20 16.05
N PHE A 108 -22.73 5.20 16.77
CA PHE A 108 -24.03 5.52 16.21
C PHE A 108 -24.54 6.84 16.80
N ASP A 109 -24.91 7.75 15.93
CA ASP A 109 -25.44 9.07 16.25
C ASP A 109 -26.57 9.47 15.29
N ASP A 110 -27.09 10.69 15.46
CA ASP A 110 -28.20 11.24 14.67
C ASP A 110 -27.88 11.39 13.17
N MET A 111 -26.61 11.28 12.78
CA MET A 111 -26.14 11.41 11.39
C MET A 111 -25.89 10.04 10.73
N THR A 112 -26.05 8.96 11.47
CA THR A 112 -25.70 7.61 11.03
C THR A 112 -26.81 6.98 10.17
N THR A 113 -26.53 6.81 8.87
CA THR A 113 -27.46 6.20 7.90
C THR A 113 -27.04 4.81 7.42
N LEU A 114 -25.85 4.35 7.82
CA LEU A 114 -25.33 3.03 7.43
C LEU A 114 -26.24 1.92 7.99
N LYS A 115 -26.65 1.00 7.10
CA LYS A 115 -27.59 -0.08 7.43
C LYS A 115 -27.07 -0.93 8.60
N ARG A 116 -28.02 -1.33 9.42
CA ARG A 116 -27.91 -2.22 10.58
C ARG A 116 -28.88 -3.36 10.35
N GLU A 117 -28.45 -4.60 10.57
CA GLU A 117 -29.40 -5.71 10.61
C GLU A 117 -30.01 -5.79 12.02
N HIS A 118 -31.33 -5.73 12.11
CA HIS A 118 -32.06 -5.84 13.36
C HIS A 118 -32.30 -7.31 13.70
N TYR A 119 -31.73 -7.80 14.80
CA TYR A 119 -32.24 -9.01 15.46
C TYR A 119 -32.77 -8.64 16.86
N LEU A 120 -34.06 -8.88 17.09
CA LEU A 120 -34.66 -8.74 18.42
C LEU A 120 -34.30 -9.99 19.23
N THR A 121 -33.37 -9.88 20.18
CA THR A 121 -33.17 -10.92 21.20
C THR A 121 -33.94 -10.56 22.46
N THR A 122 -34.94 -11.36 22.82
CA THR A 122 -35.67 -11.22 24.08
C THR A 122 -34.79 -11.71 25.23
N LEU A 123 -34.32 -10.81 26.10
CA LEU A 123 -33.65 -11.20 27.34
C LEU A 123 -34.71 -11.60 28.39
N PRO A 124 -34.58 -12.76 29.07
CA PRO A 124 -35.47 -13.08 30.16
C PRO A 124 -35.10 -12.20 31.36
N SER A 125 -36.08 -11.39 31.80
CA SER A 125 -36.18 -10.81 33.15
C SER A 125 -35.75 -9.36 33.40
N PHE A 126 -35.46 -8.52 32.39
CA PHE A 126 -35.42 -7.06 32.62
C PHE A 126 -36.10 -6.30 31.48
N SER A 127 -37.04 -5.42 31.84
CA SER A 127 -37.80 -4.53 30.93
C SER A 127 -36.91 -3.41 30.37
N LEU A 128 -35.84 -3.78 29.68
CA LEU A 128 -35.10 -2.92 28.77
C LEU A 128 -34.83 -3.76 27.53
N THR A 129 -35.49 -3.41 26.42
CA THR A 129 -35.15 -3.91 25.09
C THR A 129 -33.77 -3.37 24.74
N SER A 130 -32.72 -4.05 25.17
CA SER A 130 -31.37 -3.76 24.67
C SER A 130 -31.34 -4.24 23.23
N VAL A 131 -31.35 -3.30 22.29
CA VAL A 131 -31.21 -3.65 20.88
C VAL A 131 -29.74 -3.98 20.67
N LEU A 132 -29.40 -5.27 20.65
CA LEU A 132 -28.13 -5.70 20.12
C LEU A 132 -28.15 -5.43 18.61
N PHE A 133 -27.24 -4.59 18.17
CA PHE A 133 -27.14 -4.15 16.80
C PHE A 133 -26.10 -5.01 16.08
N THR A 134 -26.53 -5.98 15.29
CA THR A 134 -25.65 -6.74 14.40
C THR A 134 -25.41 -5.92 13.14
N ALA A 135 -24.15 -5.66 12.86
CA ALA A 135 -23.73 -4.85 11.74
C ALA A 135 -23.65 -5.70 10.46
N VAL A 136 -23.06 -5.14 9.40
CA VAL A 136 -22.78 -5.91 8.18
C VAL A 136 -21.69 -6.93 8.53
N ASP A 137 -22.12 -8.17 8.77
CA ASP A 137 -21.30 -9.31 9.18
C ASP A 137 -20.49 -9.90 8.01
N ASP A 138 -20.95 -9.66 6.78
CA ASP A 138 -20.21 -9.97 5.57
C ASP A 138 -20.41 -8.94 4.44
N ARG A 139 -19.31 -8.59 3.77
CA ARG A 139 -19.30 -7.69 2.60
C ARG A 139 -18.09 -7.93 1.71
N ILE A 140 -18.23 -7.50 0.46
CA ILE A 140 -17.09 -7.36 -0.45
C ILE A 140 -16.17 -6.25 0.07
N PHE A 141 -14.87 -6.53 0.13
CA PHE A 141 -13.83 -5.57 0.42
C PHE A 141 -12.86 -5.46 -0.74
N SER A 142 -12.75 -4.27 -1.32
CA SER A 142 -11.77 -3.94 -2.35
C SER A 142 -10.92 -2.75 -1.90
N THR A 143 -9.65 -2.73 -2.29
CA THR A 143 -8.74 -1.58 -2.07
C THR A 143 -7.60 -1.55 -3.09
N ALA A 144 -7.05 -0.37 -3.32
CA ALA A 144 -5.84 -0.11 -4.09
C ALA A 144 -4.77 0.24 -3.06
N VAL A 145 -3.96 -0.75 -2.73
CA VAL A 145 -2.97 -0.63 -1.66
C VAL A 145 -1.85 0.30 -2.10
N ASP A 146 -1.68 1.37 -1.32
CA ASP A 146 -0.51 2.22 -1.35
C ASP A 146 0.27 2.01 -0.04
N CYS A 147 1.36 1.24 -0.11
CA CYS A 147 2.26 0.95 1.00
C CYS A 147 3.60 1.65 0.78
N SER A 148 4.13 2.32 1.81
CA SER A 148 5.48 2.87 1.81
C SER A 148 6.17 2.55 3.12
N TYR A 149 7.44 2.21 3.08
CA TYR A 149 8.25 1.92 4.25
C TYR A 149 9.61 2.60 4.14
N THR A 150 10.17 3.00 5.29
CA THR A 150 11.44 3.74 5.35
C THR A 150 12.56 2.88 5.92
N ILE A 151 13.73 3.01 5.31
CA ILE A 151 14.97 2.34 5.70
C ILE A 151 16.00 3.46 5.94
N PRO A 152 16.25 3.83 7.21
CA PRO A 152 17.28 4.80 7.53
C PRO A 152 18.67 4.17 7.32
N ILE A 153 19.56 4.90 6.66
CA ILE A 153 20.95 4.51 6.40
C ILE A 153 21.86 5.52 7.09
N SER A 154 22.28 5.16 8.30
CA SER A 154 23.22 5.91 9.13
C SER A 154 24.58 5.20 9.18
N SER A 155 25.30 5.19 8.06
CA SER A 155 26.69 4.71 8.03
C SER A 155 27.64 5.90 8.09
N SER A 156 28.65 5.83 8.97
CA SER A 156 29.76 6.78 9.01
C SER A 156 30.63 6.77 7.75
N SER A 157 30.37 5.87 6.80
CA SER A 157 31.04 5.78 5.50
C SER A 157 30.05 5.47 4.38
N LEU A 158 28.93 6.20 4.31
CA LEU A 158 28.01 6.10 3.18
C LEU A 158 28.68 6.69 1.93
N THR A 159 29.30 5.81 1.15
CA THR A 159 29.94 6.15 -0.13
C THR A 159 29.33 5.34 -1.27
N ARG A 160 29.52 5.82 -2.50
CA ARG A 160 29.03 5.14 -3.71
C ARG A 160 29.54 3.70 -3.84
N SER A 161 30.81 3.46 -3.48
CA SER A 161 31.43 2.13 -3.47
C SER A 161 30.85 1.19 -2.41
N ALA A 162 30.28 1.73 -1.33
CA ALA A 162 29.71 0.93 -0.24
C ALA A 162 28.28 0.44 -0.52
N ILE A 163 27.58 0.98 -1.53
CA ILE A 163 26.18 0.65 -1.85
C ILE A 163 25.97 -0.86 -2.08
N GLY A 164 26.93 -1.51 -2.76
CA GLY A 164 26.89 -2.96 -2.99
C GLY A 164 26.93 -3.80 -1.70
N ASN A 165 27.55 -3.28 -0.64
CA ASN A 165 27.88 -3.99 0.59
C ASN A 165 27.13 -3.46 1.82
N LEU A 166 26.00 -2.77 1.64
CA LEU A 166 25.20 -2.23 2.75
C LEU A 166 24.63 -3.32 3.68
N GLY A 167 24.64 -4.59 3.27
CA GLY A 167 24.00 -5.70 3.99
C GLY A 167 22.47 -5.61 3.99
N ILE A 168 21.91 -4.76 3.14
CA ILE A 168 20.46 -4.57 2.96
C ILE A 168 20.05 -5.17 1.61
N ASP A 169 19.16 -6.16 1.67
CA ASP A 169 18.54 -6.75 0.49
C ASP A 169 17.18 -6.10 0.24
N PHE A 170 17.19 -5.01 -0.55
CA PHE A 170 15.97 -4.28 -0.91
C PHE A 170 14.97 -5.13 -1.70
N GLU A 171 15.44 -6.10 -2.49
CA GLU A 171 14.56 -6.98 -3.26
C GLU A 171 13.84 -7.96 -2.34
N ALA A 172 14.55 -8.57 -1.40
CA ALA A 172 13.95 -9.44 -0.40
C ALA A 172 12.95 -8.69 0.49
N ILE A 173 13.26 -7.46 0.91
CA ILE A 173 12.33 -6.63 1.70
C ILE A 173 11.08 -6.31 0.88
N TYR A 174 11.22 -5.87 -0.37
CA TYR A 174 10.06 -5.59 -1.23
C TYR A 174 9.15 -6.80 -1.41
N ARG A 175 9.72 -7.98 -1.68
CA ARG A 175 8.97 -9.25 -1.79
C ARG A 175 8.31 -9.66 -0.49
N SER A 176 8.99 -9.46 0.64
CA SER A 176 8.46 -9.73 1.98
C SER A 176 7.25 -8.85 2.28
N VAL A 177 7.32 -7.56 1.92
CA VAL A 177 6.22 -6.60 2.05
C VAL A 177 5.03 -7.01 1.17
N GLU A 178 5.24 -7.22 -0.13
CA GLU A 178 4.20 -7.64 -1.08
C GLU A 178 3.50 -8.92 -0.61
N LYS A 179 4.29 -9.93 -0.23
CA LYS A 179 3.79 -11.20 0.30
C LYS A 179 2.95 -10.99 1.56
N THR A 180 3.46 -10.23 2.52
CA THR A 180 2.76 -9.96 3.78
C THR A 180 1.43 -9.22 3.56
N THR A 181 1.42 -8.23 2.67
CA THR A 181 0.20 -7.51 2.27
C THR A 181 -0.84 -8.47 1.71
N LEU A 182 -0.46 -9.30 0.72
CA LEU A 182 -1.40 -10.21 0.06
C LEU A 182 -1.89 -11.32 0.99
N GLU A 183 -1.00 -11.90 1.80
CA GLU A 183 -1.34 -12.96 2.75
C GLU A 183 -2.32 -12.44 3.81
N ILE A 184 -2.01 -11.34 4.50
CA ILE A 184 -2.91 -10.80 5.53
C ILE A 184 -4.24 -10.35 4.91
N PHE A 185 -4.23 -9.73 3.73
CA PHE A 185 -5.47 -9.34 3.06
C PHE A 185 -6.38 -10.55 2.79
N ALA A 186 -5.79 -11.68 2.37
CA ALA A 186 -6.51 -12.90 2.03
C ALA A 186 -6.96 -13.72 3.25
N THR A 187 -6.16 -13.79 4.32
CA THR A 187 -6.42 -14.71 5.44
C THR A 187 -7.02 -14.05 6.69
N HIS A 188 -6.93 -12.72 6.81
CA HIS A 188 -7.43 -12.04 8.00
C HIS A 188 -8.94 -11.77 7.87
N ASN A 189 -9.72 -12.35 8.80
CA ASN A 189 -11.10 -11.97 8.98
C ASN A 189 -11.15 -10.53 9.53
N SER A 190 -11.52 -9.61 8.65
CA SER A 190 -11.29 -8.18 8.86
C SER A 190 -12.47 -7.57 9.59
N ALA A 191 -12.38 -7.47 10.93
CA ALA A 191 -13.35 -6.72 11.74
C ALA A 191 -13.42 -5.22 11.37
N SER A 192 -12.31 -4.67 10.88
CA SER A 192 -12.23 -3.33 10.29
C SER A 192 -10.98 -3.20 9.41
N VAL A 193 -11.00 -2.24 8.47
CA VAL A 193 -9.84 -1.96 7.62
C VAL A 193 -8.64 -1.50 8.45
N GLN A 194 -8.90 -0.76 9.53
CA GLN A 194 -7.90 -0.26 10.47
C GLN A 194 -7.13 -1.41 11.15
N ALA A 195 -7.83 -2.44 11.62
CA ALA A 195 -7.21 -3.59 12.28
C ALA A 195 -6.30 -4.37 11.31
N THR A 196 -6.79 -4.61 10.10
CA THR A 196 -6.04 -5.28 9.03
C THR A 196 -4.77 -4.50 8.68
N LEU A 197 -4.85 -3.17 8.57
CA LEU A 197 -3.68 -2.33 8.31
C LEU A 197 -2.63 -2.38 9.42
N TYR A 198 -3.07 -2.31 10.67
CA TYR A 198 -2.15 -2.37 11.79
C TYR A 198 -1.36 -3.68 11.81
N GLN A 199 -2.04 -4.82 11.57
CA GLN A 199 -1.38 -6.12 11.49
C GLN A 199 -0.37 -6.22 10.34
N MET A 200 -0.69 -5.66 9.16
CA MET A 200 0.25 -5.60 8.04
C MET A 200 1.51 -4.82 8.41
N CYS A 201 1.35 -3.63 8.98
CA CYS A 201 2.47 -2.81 9.43
C CYS A 201 3.31 -3.55 10.48
N GLU A 202 2.67 -4.13 11.49
CA GLU A 202 3.34 -4.80 12.60
C GLU A 202 4.16 -6.02 12.10
N LYS A 203 3.57 -6.84 11.21
CA LYS A 203 4.26 -8.00 10.64
C LYS A 203 5.44 -7.58 9.74
N ILE A 204 5.27 -6.55 8.90
CA ILE A 204 6.35 -6.04 8.06
C ILE A 204 7.53 -5.56 8.91
N LEU A 205 7.25 -4.81 9.98
CA LEU A 205 8.28 -4.37 10.91
C LEU A 205 8.95 -5.59 11.55
N LYS A 206 8.20 -6.56 12.10
CA LYS A 206 8.78 -7.76 12.72
C LYS A 206 9.71 -8.54 11.77
N ASP A 207 9.30 -8.75 10.53
CA ASP A 207 10.03 -9.58 9.56
C ASP A 207 11.23 -8.85 8.93
N ASN A 208 11.24 -7.51 8.94
CA ASN A 208 12.27 -6.71 8.28
C ASN A 208 12.98 -5.77 9.27
N ARG A 209 14.12 -6.22 9.82
CA ARG A 209 14.90 -5.49 10.83
C ARG A 209 15.38 -4.10 10.40
N HIS A 210 15.60 -3.89 9.10
CA HIS A 210 16.12 -2.62 8.55
C HIS A 210 15.02 -1.57 8.33
N VAL A 211 13.75 -1.98 8.36
CA VAL A 211 12.62 -1.07 8.20
C VAL A 211 12.34 -0.37 9.53
N GLY A 212 12.34 0.96 9.51
CA GLY A 212 12.09 1.81 10.68
C GLY A 212 10.62 2.21 10.82
N GLU A 213 9.95 2.49 9.71
CA GLU A 213 8.55 2.93 9.66
C GLU A 213 7.85 2.31 8.45
N VAL A 214 6.57 1.99 8.61
CA VAL A 214 5.66 1.53 7.55
C VAL A 214 4.41 2.38 7.57
N SER A 215 4.00 2.87 6.42
CA SER A 215 2.77 3.61 6.20
C SER A 215 1.94 2.93 5.13
N TYR A 216 0.67 2.75 5.42
CA TYR A 216 -0.33 2.31 4.46
C TYR A 216 -1.36 3.40 4.26
N LYS A 217 -1.76 3.53 3.00
CA LYS A 217 -2.95 4.24 2.59
C LYS A 217 -3.78 3.22 1.82
N LEU A 218 -4.98 2.96 2.32
CA LEU A 218 -6.02 2.22 1.61
C LEU A 218 -7.07 3.21 1.19
N PRO A 219 -6.78 4.03 0.16
CA PRO A 219 -7.82 4.76 -0.49
C PRO A 219 -8.78 3.74 -1.11
N ASN A 220 -10.06 3.89 -0.84
CA ASN A 220 -11.07 3.32 -1.71
C ASN A 220 -11.16 4.20 -3.00
N LYS A 221 -10.05 4.38 -3.75
CA LYS A 221 -9.89 5.45 -4.76
C LYS A 221 -11.09 5.58 -5.69
N VAL A 222 -11.70 6.77 -5.68
CA VAL A 222 -12.32 7.40 -6.85
C VAL A 222 -11.19 7.94 -7.73
N SER A 223 -11.25 7.73 -9.05
CA SER A 223 -10.48 8.58 -9.96
C SER A 223 -11.09 9.99 -9.96
N PHE A 224 -10.64 10.86 -9.05
CA PHE A 224 -10.92 12.28 -9.17
C PHE A 224 -10.14 12.78 -10.38
N PHE A 225 -10.85 13.14 -11.45
CA PHE A 225 -10.27 13.81 -12.62
C PHE A 225 -9.70 15.14 -12.13
N GLU A 226 -8.39 15.18 -11.86
CA GLU A 226 -7.70 16.41 -11.53
C GLU A 226 -7.72 17.29 -12.79
N PHE A 227 -8.56 18.33 -12.77
CA PHE A 227 -8.70 19.33 -13.82
C PHE A 227 -7.48 20.28 -13.80
N ALA A 228 -6.27 19.74 -13.94
CA ALA A 228 -5.05 20.53 -14.01
C ALA A 228 -4.05 19.91 -15.00
N ARG A 229 -4.10 20.44 -16.23
CA ARG A 229 -3.11 20.37 -17.34
C ARG A 229 -3.24 19.18 -18.31
N PRO A 230 -3.56 19.45 -19.59
CA PRO A 230 -3.60 18.43 -20.62
C PRO A 230 -2.19 18.21 -21.16
N ARG A 231 -1.64 17.01 -20.97
CA ARG A 231 -0.70 16.30 -21.88
C ARG A 231 -0.04 15.14 -21.14
N TYR A 232 -0.65 13.97 -21.26
CA TYR A 232 -0.08 12.63 -21.53
C TYR A 232 -1.07 11.59 -20.98
N GLN A 233 -1.60 10.75 -21.87
CA GLN A 233 -2.44 9.57 -21.60
C GLN A 233 -2.66 9.22 -20.12
N ALA A 234 -3.78 9.69 -19.55
CA ALA A 234 -4.31 9.18 -18.30
C ALA A 234 -4.72 7.71 -18.53
N HIS A 235 -3.83 6.79 -18.19
CA HIS A 235 -4.27 5.44 -17.88
C HIS A 235 -5.05 5.59 -16.57
N SER A 236 -6.37 5.39 -16.64
CA SER A 236 -7.25 5.33 -15.49
C SER A 236 -6.59 4.42 -14.45
N ALA A 237 -6.23 4.96 -13.29
CA ALA A 237 -5.71 4.12 -12.22
C ALA A 237 -6.82 3.12 -11.82
N PRO A 238 -6.48 1.90 -11.38
CA PRO A 238 -7.48 0.96 -10.87
C PRO A 238 -8.29 1.63 -9.75
N THR A 239 -9.57 1.91 -10.03
CA THR A 239 -10.52 2.53 -9.10
C THR A 239 -10.96 1.46 -8.11
N VAL A 240 -11.02 1.82 -6.84
CA VAL A 240 -11.57 0.95 -5.83
C VAL A 240 -13.03 1.34 -5.63
N GLN A 241 -13.89 0.33 -5.55
CA GLN A 241 -15.32 0.54 -5.57
C GLN A 241 -15.95 0.02 -4.28
N HIS A 242 -16.93 0.77 -3.76
CA HIS A 242 -17.90 0.19 -2.84
C HIS A 242 -18.86 -0.69 -3.64
N TYR A 243 -19.10 -1.91 -3.18
CA TYR A 243 -20.02 -2.83 -3.83
C TYR A 243 -21.31 -2.87 -3.03
N PHE A 244 -22.39 -2.28 -3.59
CA PHE A 244 -23.71 -2.32 -2.97
C PHE A 244 -24.58 -3.36 -3.66
N ALA A 245 -25.18 -4.24 -2.90
CA ALA A 245 -26.15 -5.20 -3.41
C ALA A 245 -27.35 -4.46 -4.03
N VAL A 246 -27.70 -4.79 -5.28
CA VAL A 246 -28.78 -4.10 -6.01
C VAL A 246 -30.13 -4.57 -5.49
N ASP A 247 -30.99 -3.65 -5.05
CA ASP A 247 -32.35 -4.01 -4.65
C ASP A 247 -33.22 -4.33 -5.87
N MET A 248 -33.65 -5.58 -5.96
CA MET A 248 -34.53 -6.09 -7.02
C MET A 248 -35.91 -6.53 -6.50
N ALA A 249 -36.25 -6.17 -5.26
CA ALA A 249 -37.53 -6.53 -4.64
C ALA A 249 -38.74 -6.01 -5.43
N TYR A 250 -38.58 -4.87 -6.13
CA TYR A 250 -39.60 -4.30 -7.02
C TYR A 250 -39.96 -5.21 -8.22
N LYS A 251 -39.14 -6.23 -8.51
CA LYS A 251 -39.39 -7.29 -9.50
C LYS A 251 -39.66 -8.66 -8.85
N GLY A 252 -39.77 -8.72 -7.53
CA GLY A 252 -39.96 -9.97 -6.78
C GLY A 252 -38.70 -10.83 -6.66
N VAL A 253 -37.52 -10.30 -6.96
CA VAL A 253 -36.25 -11.01 -6.89
C VAL A 253 -35.47 -10.60 -5.64
N LYS A 254 -34.96 -11.58 -4.89
CA LYS A 254 -34.11 -11.34 -3.71
C LYS A 254 -32.66 -11.18 -4.16
N ASN A 255 -31.99 -10.12 -3.69
CA ASN A 255 -30.57 -9.85 -4.01
C ASN A 255 -29.88 -8.97 -2.97
N THR A 256 -30.44 -8.78 -1.76
CA THR A 256 -29.95 -7.77 -0.78
C THR A 256 -29.44 -8.34 0.53
N ALA A 257 -29.90 -9.52 0.95
CA ALA A 257 -29.35 -10.21 2.12
C ALA A 257 -28.01 -10.87 1.76
N PRO A 258 -27.03 -10.98 2.67
CA PRO A 258 -25.71 -11.56 2.36
C PRO A 258 -25.77 -12.92 1.65
N LYS A 259 -26.69 -13.79 2.08
CA LYS A 259 -26.91 -15.12 1.49
C LYS A 259 -27.55 -15.13 0.09
N ASP A 260 -28.22 -14.06 -0.29
CA ASP A 260 -29.00 -13.94 -1.53
C ASP A 260 -28.35 -12.94 -2.52
N ALA A 261 -27.31 -12.20 -2.08
CA ALA A 261 -26.71 -11.12 -2.86
C ALA A 261 -25.69 -11.66 -3.87
N GLU A 262 -26.04 -11.59 -5.16
CA GLU A 262 -25.18 -12.02 -6.26
C GLU A 262 -24.78 -10.84 -7.18
N VAL A 263 -25.68 -9.87 -7.32
CA VAL A 263 -25.48 -8.70 -8.19
C VAL A 263 -25.17 -7.47 -7.37
N PHE A 264 -23.98 -6.91 -7.58
CA PHE A 264 -23.49 -5.72 -6.90
C PHE A 264 -23.28 -4.59 -7.90
N MET A 265 -23.66 -3.38 -7.49
CA MET A 265 -23.32 -2.15 -8.19
C MET A 265 -22.00 -1.61 -7.63
N PRO A 266 -20.93 -1.55 -8.44
CA PRO A 266 -19.73 -0.83 -8.05
C PRO A 266 -20.01 0.67 -8.03
N VAL A 267 -19.60 1.34 -6.96
CA VAL A 267 -19.69 2.79 -6.80
C VAL A 267 -18.30 3.37 -6.75
N ASP A 268 -18.01 4.26 -7.70
CA ASP A 268 -16.73 4.95 -7.80
C ASP A 268 -16.57 6.03 -6.73
N ALA A 269 -17.65 6.69 -6.28
CA ALA A 269 -17.61 7.82 -5.34
C ALA A 269 -18.88 7.97 -4.49
N PRO A 270 -18.79 8.49 -3.24
CA PRO A 270 -17.58 8.83 -2.49
C PRO A 270 -16.87 7.58 -1.93
N SER A 271 -15.68 7.79 -1.38
CA SER A 271 -14.82 6.69 -0.92
C SER A 271 -14.24 6.91 0.47
N GLY A 272 -14.27 5.88 1.31
CA GLY A 272 -13.48 5.85 2.54
C GLY A 272 -11.97 5.89 2.28
N LEU A 273 -11.23 6.64 3.10
CA LEU A 273 -9.77 6.66 3.09
C LEU A 273 -9.27 6.30 4.49
N ILE A 274 -8.59 5.16 4.59
CA ILE A 274 -7.99 4.72 5.85
C ILE A 274 -6.47 4.79 5.69
N ILE A 275 -5.82 5.45 6.63
CA ILE A 275 -4.36 5.63 6.68
C ILE A 275 -3.86 5.14 8.03
N ALA A 276 -2.76 4.39 8.02
CA ALA A 276 -2.06 4.00 9.23
C ALA A 276 -0.55 4.14 9.00
N THR A 277 0.14 4.71 9.98
CA THR A 277 1.61 4.72 10.02
C THR A 277 2.04 4.12 11.35
N VAL A 278 2.92 3.13 11.29
CA VAL A 278 3.51 2.47 12.45
C VAL A 278 5.01 2.55 12.31
N ALA A 279 5.67 3.06 13.33
CA ALA A 279 7.11 3.10 13.45
C ALA A 279 7.55 2.22 14.61
N ARG A 280 8.80 1.75 14.58
CA ARG A 280 9.42 1.16 15.76
C ARG A 280 9.58 2.21 16.84
N ASP A 281 9.43 1.82 18.10
CA ASP A 281 9.85 2.66 19.21
C ASP A 281 11.32 3.04 19.03
N ALA A 282 11.62 4.32 19.16
CA ALA A 282 13.00 4.76 19.21
C ALA A 282 13.64 4.05 20.41
N SER A 283 14.62 3.16 20.19
CA SER A 283 15.43 2.67 21.30
C SER A 283 15.95 3.89 22.04
N ALA A 284 15.50 4.07 23.29
CA ALA A 284 16.06 5.06 24.18
C ALA A 284 17.58 4.87 24.14
N LYS A 285 18.30 5.92 23.74
CA LYS A 285 19.75 5.94 23.86
C LYS A 285 20.06 5.71 25.34
N LEU A 286 20.58 4.52 25.66
CA LEU A 286 21.25 4.25 26.93
C LEU A 286 22.53 5.08 27.02
#